data_AF-A0A9Q3EHR3-F1
#
_entry.id   AF-A0A9Q3EHR3-F1
#
_cell.length_a   1.000
_cell.length_b   1.000
_cell.length_c   1.000
_cell.angle_alpha   90.00
_cell.angle_beta   90.00
_cell.angle_gamma   90.00
#
_symmetry.space_group_name_H-M   'P 1'
#
loop_
_entity.id
_entity.type
_entity.pdbx_description
1 polymer ?
#
loop_
_entity_poly.entity_id
_entity_poly.type
_entity_poly.pdbx_seq_one_letter_code
_entity_poly.pdbx_strand_id
1 'polypeptide(L)'
;MANIQEASSSESSRKQAFKTPSLKASKCFDGTQHFKARGFIHSCQLISHNDVENFSEERKKVLYATSFLFGKAAKYIEPYPSNLTNQDPNYLLNS
;
A
#
# COMPACT_ATOMS: atom_id res chain seq x y z
N MET A 1 -28.10 36.81 -33.53
CA MET A 1 -27.00 37.03 -32.56
C MET A 1 -26.32 35.70 -32.34
N ALA A 2 -25.08 35.57 -32.80
CA ALA A 2 -24.26 34.38 -32.62
C ALA A 2 -23.76 34.30 -31.18
N ASN A 3 -23.62 33.09 -30.63
CA ASN A 3 -22.50 32.82 -29.74
C ASN A 3 -22.06 31.36 -29.91
N ILE A 4 -20.87 31.21 -30.45
CA ILE A 4 -20.08 29.97 -30.54
C ILE A 4 -19.33 29.87 -29.21
N GLN A 5 -19.38 28.71 -28.56
CA GLN A 5 -18.29 28.32 -27.68
C GLN A 5 -17.98 26.85 -27.92
N GLU A 6 -16.85 26.66 -28.58
CA GLU A 6 -16.22 25.39 -28.92
C GLU A 6 -15.51 24.80 -27.69
N ALA A 7 -15.51 23.46 -27.65
CA ALA A 7 -14.66 22.50 -26.94
C ALA A 7 -13.77 22.95 -25.77
N SER A 8 -13.91 22.24 -24.64
CA SER A 8 -12.75 21.89 -23.80
C SER A 8 -13.04 20.60 -23.03
N SER A 9 -12.52 19.52 -23.61
CA SER A 9 -12.32 18.21 -23.01
C SER A 9 -11.82 18.30 -21.57
N SER A 10 -12.60 17.79 -20.61
CA SER A 10 -12.02 17.20 -19.40
C SER A 10 -12.77 15.92 -19.04
N GLU A 11 -12.93 15.06 -20.04
CA GLU A 11 -12.96 13.62 -19.76
C GLU A 11 -11.53 13.29 -19.31
N SER A 12 -11.28 13.55 -18.02
CA SER A 12 -10.11 13.09 -17.31
C SER A 12 -10.14 11.59 -17.43
N SER A 13 -9.49 11.11 -18.49
CA SER A 13 -8.92 9.78 -18.58
C SER A 13 -8.09 9.65 -17.32
N ARG A 14 -8.74 9.16 -16.25
CA ARG A 14 -8.08 8.50 -15.13
C ARG A 14 -7.33 7.38 -15.82
N LYS A 15 -6.07 7.67 -16.19
CA LYS A 15 -5.13 6.71 -16.76
C LYS A 15 -5.32 5.48 -15.92
N GLN A 16 -5.95 4.46 -16.52
CA GLN A 16 -6.26 3.24 -15.80
C GLN A 16 -4.90 2.72 -15.38
N ALA A 17 -4.55 2.94 -14.11
CA ALA A 17 -3.23 2.63 -13.61
C ALA A 17 -3.02 1.16 -13.93
N PHE A 18 -1.93 0.86 -14.64
CA PHE A 18 -1.65 -0.50 -15.07
C PHE A 18 -1.62 -1.39 -13.82
N LYS A 19 -2.72 -2.10 -13.56
CA LYS A 19 -2.83 -3.07 -12.49
C LYS A 19 -2.20 -4.35 -13.04
N THR A 20 -1.02 -4.67 -12.55
CA THR A 20 -0.32 -5.90 -12.89
C THR A 20 -1.22 -7.08 -12.50
N PRO A 21 -1.57 -7.98 -13.43
CA PRO A 21 -2.47 -9.08 -13.12
C PRO A 21 -1.86 -9.99 -12.05
N SER A 22 -2.59 -10.20 -10.95
CA SER A 22 -2.31 -11.20 -9.91
C SER A 22 -0.89 -11.12 -9.30
N LEU A 23 -0.49 -9.92 -8.84
CA LEU A 23 0.68 -9.78 -7.97
C LEU A 23 0.45 -10.61 -6.70
N LYS A 24 1.25 -11.67 -6.53
CA LYS A 24 1.21 -12.50 -5.32
C LYS A 24 1.57 -11.66 -4.10
N ALA A 25 0.98 -12.00 -2.96
CA ALA A 25 1.34 -11.40 -1.68
C ALA A 25 2.86 -11.45 -1.45
N SER A 26 3.39 -10.47 -0.73
CA SER A 26 4.81 -10.42 -0.40
C SER A 26 5.25 -11.73 0.25
N LYS A 27 6.44 -12.21 -0.12
CA LYS A 27 7.03 -13.37 0.58
C LYS A 27 7.36 -12.95 2.01
N CYS A 28 7.07 -13.81 2.97
CA CYS A 28 7.42 -13.56 4.34
C CYS A 28 8.94 -13.35 4.49
N PHE A 29 9.36 -12.49 5.44
CA PHE A 29 10.76 -12.23 5.76
C PHE A 29 11.07 -12.50 7.24
N ASP A 30 12.04 -13.38 7.52
CA ASP A 30 12.40 -13.82 8.87
C ASP A 30 13.51 -13.00 9.54
N GLY A 31 14.20 -12.16 8.78
CA GLY A 31 15.37 -11.41 9.24
C GLY A 31 16.69 -12.19 9.27
N THR A 32 16.78 -13.40 8.69
CA THR A 32 18.04 -14.18 8.70
C THR A 32 18.96 -13.86 7.52
N GLN A 33 18.38 -13.59 6.34
CA GLN A 33 19.14 -13.33 5.12
C GLN A 33 19.03 -11.86 4.72
N HIS A 34 20.03 -11.06 5.11
CA HIS A 34 20.04 -9.62 4.86
C HIS A 34 19.84 -9.24 3.38
N PHE A 35 20.40 -10.02 2.45
CA PHE A 35 20.25 -9.76 1.02
C PHE A 35 18.80 -9.92 0.52
N LYS A 36 17.95 -10.69 1.22
CA LYS A 36 16.52 -10.83 0.90
C LYS A 36 15.68 -9.64 1.36
N ALA A 37 16.17 -8.81 2.28
CA ALA A 37 15.45 -7.67 2.80
C ALA A 37 15.08 -6.66 1.70
N ARG A 38 16.01 -6.38 0.77
CA ARG A 38 15.73 -5.47 -0.36
C ARG A 38 14.63 -6.00 -1.27
N GLY A 39 14.66 -7.31 -1.58
CA GLY A 39 13.62 -7.94 -2.40
C GLY A 39 12.25 -7.93 -1.72
N PHE A 40 12.22 -8.14 -0.40
CA PHE A 40 11.02 -8.02 0.41
C PHE A 40 10.44 -6.59 0.35
N ILE A 41 11.26 -5.57 0.62
CA ILE A 41 10.83 -4.15 0.59
C ILE A 41 10.32 -3.78 -0.79
N HIS A 42 11.04 -4.15 -1.85
CA HIS A 42 10.64 -3.86 -3.22
C HIS A 42 9.30 -4.52 -3.58
N SER A 43 9.06 -5.75 -3.11
CA SER A 43 7.77 -6.42 -3.30
C SER A 43 6.62 -5.67 -2.63
N CYS A 44 6.82 -5.17 -1.40
CA CYS A 44 5.81 -4.40 -0.68
C CYS A 44 5.49 -3.09 -1.41
N GLN A 45 6.52 -2.39 -1.91
CA GLN A 45 6.35 -1.19 -2.72
C GLN A 45 5.56 -1.47 -3.99
N LEU A 46 5.89 -2.54 -4.71
CA LEU A 46 5.21 -2.90 -5.94
C LEU A 46 3.72 -3.20 -5.70
N ILE A 47 3.39 -3.94 -4.64
CA ILE A 47 2.00 -4.24 -4.27
C ILE A 47 1.24 -2.96 -3.88
N SER A 48 1.86 -2.10 -3.06
CA SER A 48 1.21 -0.84 -2.66
C SER A 48 0.99 0.13 -3.82
N HIS A 49 1.88 0.18 -4.80
CA HIS A 49 1.69 0.96 -6.02
C HIS A 49 0.62 0.37 -6.94
N ASN A 50 0.45 -0.95 -6.94
CA ASN A 50 -0.53 -1.65 -7.76
C ASN A 50 -1.97 -1.45 -7.26
N ASP A 51 -2.14 -1.24 -5.95
CA ASP A 51 -3.44 -1.13 -5.30
C ASP A 51 -3.55 0.14 -4.45
N VAL A 52 -3.54 1.29 -5.15
CA VAL A 52 -3.55 2.62 -4.53
C VAL A 52 -4.79 2.86 -3.66
N GLU A 53 -5.92 2.21 -3.95
CA GLU A 53 -7.16 2.36 -3.16
C GLU A 53 -6.99 1.73 -1.77
N ASN A 54 -6.40 0.53 -1.69
CA ASN A 54 -6.12 -0.14 -0.41
C ASN A 54 -4.87 0.41 0.30
N PHE A 55 -3.92 1.00 -0.44
CA PHE A 55 -2.66 1.50 0.08
C PHE A 55 -2.52 3.04 -0.01
N SER A 56 -3.63 3.76 0.08
CA SER A 56 -3.66 5.23 0.02
C SER A 56 -2.91 5.88 1.19
N GLU A 57 -2.91 5.23 2.35
CA GLU A 57 -2.22 5.70 3.55
C GLU A 57 -0.90 4.95 3.79
N GLU A 58 0.15 5.69 4.16
CA GLU A 58 1.44 5.11 4.57
C GLU A 58 1.28 4.10 5.71
N ARG A 59 0.35 4.36 6.64
CA ARG A 59 0.03 3.44 7.74
C ARG A 59 -0.39 2.06 7.23
N LYS A 60 -1.24 2.00 6.19
CA LYS A 60 -1.70 0.72 5.60
C LYS A 60 -0.55 -0.03 4.94
N LYS A 61 0.37 0.69 4.29
CA LYS A 61 1.60 0.11 3.70
C LYS A 61 2.51 -0.49 4.77
N VAL A 62 2.73 0.25 5.87
CA VAL A 62 3.53 -0.22 7.00
C VAL A 62 2.88 -1.45 7.63
N LEU A 63 1.59 -1.39 7.97
CA LEU A 63 0.86 -2.52 8.55
C LEU A 63 0.94 -3.77 7.67
N TYR A 64 0.74 -3.61 6.36
CA TYR A 64 0.92 -4.69 5.41
C TYR A 64 2.34 -5.25 5.43
N ALA A 65 3.38 -4.42 5.30
CA ALA A 65 4.75 -4.91 5.34
C ALA A 65 5.04 -5.64 6.66
N THR A 66 4.58 -5.11 7.80
CA THR A 66 4.81 -5.73 9.10
C THR A 66 4.13 -7.09 9.27
N SER A 67 3.00 -7.34 8.61
CA SER A 67 2.28 -8.62 8.72
C SER A 67 3.01 -9.79 8.04
N PHE A 68 3.93 -9.50 7.13
CA PHE A 68 4.79 -10.50 6.48
C PHE A 68 6.16 -10.67 7.16
N LEU A 69 6.40 -9.95 8.26
CA LEU A 69 7.59 -10.16 9.07
C LEU A 69 7.38 -11.33 10.04
N PHE A 70 8.39 -12.17 10.17
CA PHE A 70 8.41 -13.27 11.14
C PHE A 70 9.81 -13.43 11.75
N GLY A 71 9.98 -14.37 12.68
CA GLY A 71 11.28 -14.70 13.23
C GLY A 71 11.99 -13.51 13.91
N LYS A 72 13.24 -13.26 13.54
CA LYS A 72 14.04 -12.15 14.08
C LYS A 72 13.50 -10.79 13.65
N ALA A 73 12.99 -10.69 12.43
CA ALA A 73 12.40 -9.45 11.94
C ALA A 73 11.14 -9.08 12.73
N ALA A 74 10.24 -10.03 12.99
CA ALA A 74 9.06 -9.77 13.83
C ALA A 74 9.46 -9.35 15.25
N LYS A 75 10.39 -10.05 15.89
CA LYS A 75 10.88 -9.69 17.23
C LYS A 75 11.48 -8.28 17.29
N TYR A 76 12.19 -7.87 16.24
CA TYR A 76 12.75 -6.53 16.16
C TYR A 76 11.65 -5.47 16.07
N ILE A 77 10.58 -5.76 15.32
CA ILE A 77 9.52 -4.77 15.12
C ILE A 77 8.46 -4.80 16.22
N GLU A 78 8.28 -5.90 16.96
CA GLU A 78 7.23 -6.11 17.96
C GLU A 78 6.90 -4.89 18.87
N PRO A 79 7.88 -4.11 19.39
CA PRO A 79 7.55 -2.96 20.23
C PRO A 79 6.95 -1.75 19.48
N TYR A 80 6.98 -1.73 18.14
CA TYR A 80 6.60 -0.57 17.32
C TYR A 80 5.14 -0.59 16.82
N PRO A 81 4.53 -1.72 16.39
CA PRO A 81 3.13 -1.79 15.98
C PRO A 81 2.14 -1.38 17.05
N SER A 82 2.43 -1.65 18.32
CA SER A 82 1.61 -1.19 19.44
C SER A 82 1.50 0.34 19.50
N ASN A 83 2.51 1.06 18.97
CA ASN A 83 2.50 2.51 18.84
C ASN A 83 1.77 3.00 17.57
N LEU A 84 1.40 2.11 16.64
CA LEU A 84 0.63 2.44 15.43
C LEU A 84 -0.90 2.51 15.69
N THR A 85 -1.34 2.40 16.95
CA THR A 85 -2.74 2.51 17.38
C THR A 85 -2.96 3.51 18.52
N ASN A 86 -3.51 4.67 18.16
CA ASN A 86 -4.79 5.14 18.71
C ASN A 86 -5.41 6.14 17.72
N GLN A 87 -5.99 5.61 16.65
CA GLN A 87 -7.03 6.32 15.90
C GLN A 87 -8.26 5.41 15.99
N ASP A 88 -9.30 6.00 16.58
CA ASP A 88 -10.57 5.46 17.07
C ASP A 88 -11.14 4.27 16.27
N PRO A 89 -11.53 3.14 16.91
CA PRO A 89 -12.10 1.97 16.22
C PRO A 89 -13.38 2.24 15.40
N ASN A 90 -13.98 3.43 15.51
CA ASN A 90 -15.17 3.83 14.75
C ASN A 90 -14.94 4.02 13.24
N TYR A 91 -13.70 4.02 12.73
CA TYR A 91 -13.46 4.12 11.26
C TYR A 91 -13.92 2.88 10.47
N LEU A 92 -14.19 1.75 11.14
CA LEU A 92 -14.64 0.50 10.50
C LEU A 92 -16.16 0.35 10.43
N LEU A 93 -16.91 1.16 11.19
CA LEU A 93 -18.36 0.99 11.36
C LEU A 93 -19.20 2.03 10.62
N ASN A 94 -18.57 3.00 9.95
CA ASN A 94 -19.25 4.00 9.13
C ASN A 94 -18.62 4.10 7.74
N SER A 95 -19.03 3.24 6.81
CA SER A 95 -19.04 3.48 5.36
C SER A 95 -20.11 2.63 4.71
#